data_AF-A0AA89PZ83-F1
#
_entry.id   AF-A0AA89PZ83-F1
#
_cell.length_a   1.000
_cell.length_b   1.000
_cell.length_c   1.000
_cell.angle_alpha   90.00
_cell.angle_beta   90.00
_cell.angle_gamma   90.00
#
_symmetry.space_group_name_H-M   'P 1'
#
loop_
_entity.id
_entity.type
_entity.pdbx_description
1 polymer ?
#
loop_
_entity_poly.entity_id
_entity_poly.type
_entity_poly.pdbx_seq_one_letter_code
_entity_poly.pdbx_strand_id
1 'polypeptide(L)' 'MKSPHELWSDPVEAEALKARLDDLYRAKIRLADEVLVAGDYIGDSTRAEIAYARSLGKPVRFTHHEADPDA' A
#
# COMPACT_ATOMS: atom_id res chain seq x y z
N MET A 1 19.29 14.52 -6.47
CA MET A 1 18.91 13.84 -5.21
C MET A 1 17.66 14.55 -4.68
N LYS A 2 16.57 13.86 -4.31
CA LYS A 2 15.39 14.55 -3.73
C LYS A 2 15.86 15.34 -2.51
N SER A 3 15.51 16.62 -2.42
CA SER A 3 15.81 17.40 -1.22
C SER A 3 15.16 16.73 -0.01
N PRO A 4 15.83 16.70 1.15
CA PRO A 4 15.20 16.24 2.38
C PRO A 4 13.95 17.08 2.62
N HIS A 5 12.81 16.42 2.79
CA HIS A 5 11.56 17.08 3.16
C HIS A 5 11.40 16.93 4.67
N GLU A 6 11.02 18.00 5.36
CA GLU A 6 10.96 18.05 6.83
C GLU A 6 10.25 16.82 7.41
N LEU A 7 9.07 16.49 6.87
CA LEU A 7 8.23 15.35 7.27
C LEU A 7 8.87 13.94 7.23
N TRP A 8 10.00 13.74 6.54
CA TRP A 8 10.67 12.43 6.47
C TRP A 8 12.20 12.54 6.57
N SER A 9 12.70 13.68 7.05
CA SER A 9 14.14 13.89 7.27
C SER A 9 14.59 13.33 8.62
N ASP A 10 13.70 13.35 9.63
CA ASP A 10 13.90 12.69 10.91
C ASP A 10 13.33 11.25 10.87
N PRO A 11 14.09 10.21 11.24
CA PRO A 11 13.62 8.82 11.20
C PRO A 11 12.42 8.52 12.10
N VAL A 12 12.31 9.18 13.26
CA VAL A 12 11.20 8.97 14.20
C VAL A 12 9.93 9.60 13.64
N GLU A 13 10.03 10.81 13.10
CA GLU A 13 8.90 11.47 12.43
C GLU A 13 8.48 10.71 11.17
N ALA A 14 9.44 10.16 10.41
CA ALA A 14 9.15 9.37 9.22
C ALA A 14 8.35 8.10 9.55
N GLU A 15 8.68 7.40 10.64
CA GLU A 15 7.92 6.22 11.08
C GLU A 15 6.53 6.59 11.57
N ALA A 16 6.40 7.68 12.33
CA ALA A 16 5.10 8.19 12.76
C ALA A 16 4.22 8.60 11.57
N LEU A 17 4.81 9.21 10.54
CA LEU A 17 4.12 9.54 9.29
C LEU A 17 3.72 8.27 8.54
N LYS A 18 4.60 7.27 8.46
CA LYS A 18 4.31 6.00 7.81
C LYS A 18 3.09 5.33 8.43
N ALA A 19 3.01 5.26 9.76
CA ALA A 19 1.85 4.69 10.45
C ALA A 19 0.53 5.41 10.08
N ARG A 20 0.55 6.75 10.02
CA ARG A 20 -0.61 7.56 9.61
C ARG A 20 -1.00 7.33 8.15
N LEU A 21 -0.03 7.13 7.27
CA LEU A 21 -0.27 6.80 5.87
C LEU A 21 -0.85 5.39 5.73
N ASP A 22 -0.33 4.41 6.47
CA ASP A 22 -0.83 3.04 6.49
C ASP A 22 -2.32 3.02 6.90
N ASP A 23 -2.70 3.79 7.92
CA ASP A 23 -4.10 3.96 8.35
C ASP A 23 -4.96 4.60 7.25
N LEU A 24 -4.44 5.63 6.57
CA LEU A 24 -5.12 6.29 5.46
C LEU A 24 -5.38 5.31 4.31
N TYR A 25 -4.40 4.50 3.93
CA TYR A 25 -4.55 3.51 2.86
C TYR A 25 -5.55 2.43 3.23
N ARG A 26 -5.52 1.93 4.48
CA ARG A 26 -6.54 0.99 4.98
C ARG A 26 -7.94 1.60 4.95
N ALA A 27 -8.09 2.88 5.31
CA ALA A 27 -9.38 3.56 5.22
C ALA A 27 -9.88 3.66 3.77
N LYS A 28 -9.00 3.97 2.81
CA LYS A 28 -9.33 3.97 1.37
C LYS A 28 -9.79 2.59 0.90
N ILE A 29 -9.04 1.55 1.24
CA ILE A 29 -9.37 0.16 0.87
C ILE A 29 -10.75 -0.22 1.43
N ARG A 30 -11.04 0.12 2.69
CA ARG A 30 -12.33 -0.18 3.32
C ARG A 30 -13.50 0.41 2.56
N LEU A 31 -13.34 1.61 2.01
CA LEU A 31 -14.38 2.34 1.27
C LEU A 31 -14.49 1.93 -0.20
N ALA A 32 -13.43 1.42 -0.82
CA ALA A 32 -13.42 1.06 -2.24
C ALA A 32 -14.16 -0.25 -2.53
N ASP A 33 -14.80 -0.38 -3.69
CA ASP A 33 -15.45 -1.64 -4.09
C ASP A 33 -14.44 -2.74 -4.46
N GLU A 34 -13.32 -2.36 -5.07
CA GLU A 34 -12.22 -3.24 -5.46
C GLU A 34 -10.85 -2.55 -5.29
N VAL A 35 -9.78 -3.34 -5.38
CA VAL A 35 -8.39 -2.85 -5.37
C VAL A 35 -7.69 -3.26 -6.67
N LEU A 36 -7.14 -2.29 -7.40
CA LEU A 36 -6.29 -2.53 -8.57
C LEU A 36 -4.82 -2.26 -8.20
N VAL A 37 -4.00 -3.29 -8.24
CA VAL A 37 -2.55 -3.22 -8.02
C VAL A 37 -1.87 -2.91 -9.35
N ALA A 38 -1.16 -1.78 -9.40
CA ALA A 38 -0.50 -1.29 -10.60
C ALA A 38 1.02 -1.47 -10.52
N GLY A 39 1.61 -2.05 -11.56
CA GLY A 39 3.05 -2.29 -11.67
C GLY A 39 3.41 -3.77 -11.62
N ASP A 40 4.68 -4.06 -11.91
CA ASP A 40 5.29 -5.40 -11.95
C ASP A 40 6.02 -5.76 -10.64
N TYR A 41 6.27 -4.78 -9.77
CA TYR A 41 6.90 -4.96 -8.47
C TYR A 41 5.93 -4.75 -7.31
N ILE A 42 5.95 -5.68 -6.34
CA ILE A 42 5.20 -5.57 -5.09
C ILE A 42 6.16 -5.50 -3.90
N GLY A 43 6.17 -4.34 -3.25
CA GLY A 43 6.86 -4.12 -1.97
C GLY A 43 6.00 -4.52 -0.76
N ASP A 44 6.60 -4.45 0.44
CA ASP A 44 5.94 -4.94 1.66
C ASP A 44 4.69 -4.15 2.06
N SER A 45 4.68 -2.84 1.83
CA SER A 45 3.49 -2.00 2.10
C SER A 45 2.33 -2.41 1.19
N THR A 46 2.59 -2.60 -0.10
CA THR A 46 1.60 -3.08 -1.07
C THR A 46 1.12 -4.50 -0.73
N ARG A 47 2.03 -5.41 -0.30
CA ARG A 47 1.65 -6.75 0.18
C ARG A 47 0.70 -6.68 1.38
N ALA A 48 0.97 -5.80 2.35
CA ALA A 48 0.12 -5.60 3.51
C ALA A 48 -1.27 -5.04 3.15
N GLU A 49 -1.33 -4.13 2.17
CA GLU A 49 -2.58 -3.59 1.63
C GLU A 49 -3.40 -4.66 0.90
N ILE A 50 -2.77 -5.49 0.05
CA ILE A 50 -3.42 -6.62 -0.64
C ILE A 50 -4.00 -7.60 0.38
N ALA A 51 -3.21 -7.99 1.38
CA ALA A 51 -3.67 -8.88 2.45
C ALA A 51 -4.86 -8.28 3.21
N TYR A 52 -4.83 -6.97 3.49
CA TYR A 52 -5.95 -6.28 4.14
C TYR A 52 -7.20 -6.27 3.25
N ALA A 53 -7.09 -5.95 1.96
CA ALA A 53 -8.21 -5.98 1.02
C ALA A 53 -8.85 -7.37 0.94
N ARG A 54 -8.03 -8.42 0.81
CA ARG A 54 -8.49 -9.82 0.80
C ARG A 54 -9.18 -10.22 2.10
N SER A 55 -8.68 -9.75 3.25
CA SER A 55 -9.33 -10.00 4.56
C SER A 55 -10.73 -9.37 4.66
N LEU A 56 -11.01 -8.31 3.90
CA LEU A 56 -12.33 -7.68 3.80
C LEU A 56 -13.20 -8.31 2.71
N GLY A 57 -12.72 -9.34 2.00
CA GLY A 57 -13.40 -9.96 0.87
C GLY A 57 -13.49 -9.07 -0.37
N LYS A 58 -12.66 -8.02 -0.46
CA LYS A 58 -12.66 -7.12 -1.62
C LYS A 58 -11.92 -7.76 -2.78
N PRO A 59 -12.46 -7.68 -4.02
CA PRO A 59 -11.74 -8.12 -5.20
C PRO A 59 -10.40 -7.39 -5.34
N VAL A 60 -9.34 -8.13 -5.64
CA VAL A 60 -8.01 -7.59 -5.95
C VAL A 60 -7.65 -8.00 -7.37
N ARG A 61 -7.25 -7.03 -8.18
CA ARG A 61 -6.83 -7.23 -9.58
C ARG A 61 -5.44 -6.68 -9.78
N PHE A 62 -4.69 -7.26 -10.70
CA PHE A 62 -3.33 -6.85 -11.03
C PHE A 62 -3.27 -6.39 -12.49
N THR A 63 -2.53 -5.30 -12.76
CA THR A 63 -2.30 -4.88 -14.15
C THR A 63 -1.19 -5.67 -14.84
N HIS A 64 -0.32 -6.34 -14.08
CA HIS A 64 0.75 -7.20 -14.57
C HIS A 64 0.58 -8.58 -13.95
N HIS A 65 0.47 -9.62 -14.78
CA HIS A 65 0.16 -10.98 -14.32
C HIS A 65 1.23 -11.56 -13.40
N GLU A 66 2.50 -11.25 -13.67
CA GLU A 66 3.66 -11.74 -12.88
C GLU A 66 3.70 -11.15 -11.47
N ALA A 67 2.97 -10.07 -11.22
CA ALA A 67 2.90 -9.44 -9.91
C ALA A 67 1.92 -10.14 -8.96
N ASP A 68 0.98 -10.95 -9.46
CA ASP A 68 0.02 -11.65 -8.60
C ASP A 68 0.75 -12.76 -7.81
N PRO A 69 0.83 -12.67 -6.46
CA PRO A 69 1.52 -13.67 -5.66
C PRO A 69 0.82 -15.04 -5.67
N ASP A 70 -0.42 -15.14 -6.16
CA ASP A 70 -1.19 -16.39 -6.22
C ASP A 70 -1.47 -16.87 -7.66
N ALA A 71 -0.84 -16.27 -8.68
CA ALA A 71 -0.97 -16.67 -10.08
C ALA A 71 -0.17 -17.94 -10.44
#